data_AF-A0A1A3KZH4-F1
#
_entry.id   AF-A0A1A3KZH4-F1
#
_cell.length_a   1.000
_cell.length_b   1.000
_cell.length_c   1.000
_cell.angle_alpha   90.00
_cell.angle_beta   90.00
_cell.angle_gamma   90.00
#
_symmetry.space_group_name_H-M   'P 1'
#
loop_
_entity.id
_entity.type
_entity.pdbx_description
1 polymer ?
#
loop_
_entity_poly.entity_id
_entity_poly.type
_entity_poly.pdbx_seq_one_letter_code
_entity_poly.pdbx_strand_id
1 'polypeptide(L)'
;MESTFATVRLRTKVTKGPGSRAAGIAMAYKLIDAAQARWRAVNAPHLIALVRAGAVFHKGKLLERPTDITPPQPHEDASQQAGTEVA
;
A
#
# COMPACT_ATOMS: atom_id res chain seq x y z
N MET A 1 -1.76 4.97 -3.02
CA MET A 1 -2.12 6.19 -3.77
C MET A 1 -0.90 7.11 -3.80
N GLU A 2 -0.24 7.23 -4.95
CA GLU A 2 0.81 8.24 -5.16
C GLU A 2 0.17 9.64 -5.22
N SER A 3 -0.09 10.23 -4.05
CA SER A 3 -0.52 11.63 -3.83
C SER A 3 -1.68 12.18 -4.70
N THR A 4 -2.87 12.30 -4.11
CA THR A 4 -4.10 12.90 -4.66
C THR A 4 -3.93 14.32 -5.23
N PHE A 5 -2.98 15.08 -4.69
CA PHE A 5 -2.73 16.48 -5.05
C PHE A 5 -1.55 16.67 -6.00
N ALA A 6 -0.93 15.59 -6.48
CA ALA A 6 0.26 15.67 -7.35
C ALA A 6 0.00 16.52 -8.59
N THR A 7 -1.12 16.31 -9.28
CA THR A 7 -1.48 17.07 -10.50
C THR A 7 -1.71 18.55 -10.22
N VAL A 8 -2.38 18.87 -9.11
CA VAL A 8 -2.60 20.25 -8.68
C VAL A 8 -1.27 20.92 -8.39
N ARG A 9 -0.42 20.30 -7.55
CA ARG A 9 0.90 20.83 -7.18
C ARG A 9 1.82 21.01 -8.39
N LEU A 10 1.84 20.05 -9.30
CA LEU A 10 2.63 20.13 -10.53
C LEU A 10 2.18 21.34 -11.35
N ARG A 11 0.88 21.47 -11.57
CA ARG A 11 0.36 22.53 -12.42
C ARG A 11 0.53 23.91 -11.80
N THR A 12 0.39 24.05 -10.48
CA THR A 12 0.68 25.32 -9.78
C THR A 12 2.16 25.67 -9.78
N LYS A 13 3.06 24.67 -9.82
CA LYS A 13 4.51 24.90 -9.89
C LYS A 13 4.98 25.35 -11.28
N VAL A 14 4.38 24.79 -12.34
CA VAL A 14 4.80 25.04 -13.73
C VAL A 14 4.16 26.29 -14.32
N THR A 15 2.96 26.67 -13.87
CA THR A 15 2.31 27.90 -14.35
C THR A 15 2.74 29.12 -13.53
N LYS A 16 2.62 30.31 -14.13
CA LYS A 16 2.93 31.60 -13.49
C LYS A 16 1.95 31.99 -12.36
N GLY A 17 1.07 31.08 -11.97
CA GLY A 17 0.02 31.29 -10.97
C GLY A 17 -1.35 31.64 -11.56
N PRO A 18 -2.43 31.46 -10.79
CA PRO A 18 -3.76 31.86 -11.17
C PRO A 18 -3.92 33.37 -10.99
N GLY A 19 -4.34 34.10 -12.02
CA GLY A 19 -4.46 35.57 -12.01
C GLY A 19 -5.43 36.16 -10.97
N SER A 20 -6.11 35.32 -10.18
CA SER A 20 -6.86 35.69 -8.99
C SER A 20 -7.06 34.49 -8.07
N ARG A 21 -7.45 34.73 -6.81
CA ARG A 21 -7.79 33.66 -5.85
C ARG A 21 -8.94 32.79 -6.35
N ALA A 22 -9.98 33.41 -6.91
CA ALA A 22 -11.13 32.68 -7.45
C ALA A 22 -10.73 31.75 -8.61
N ALA A 23 -9.88 32.23 -9.51
CA ALA A 23 -9.34 31.42 -10.61
C ALA A 23 -8.51 30.24 -10.09
N GLY A 24 -7.73 30.45 -9.03
CA GLY A 24 -6.92 29.38 -8.42
C GLY A 24 -7.77 28.26 -7.82
N ILE A 25 -8.84 28.62 -7.12
CA ILE A 25 -9.77 27.64 -6.54
C ILE A 25 -10.50 26.87 -7.65
N ALA A 26 -10.99 27.57 -8.67
CA ALA A 26 -11.65 26.94 -9.81
C ALA A 26 -10.71 25.96 -10.54
N MET A 27 -9.46 26.36 -10.72
CA MET A 27 -8.42 25.52 -11.33
C MET A 27 -8.12 24.26 -10.50
N ALA A 28 -7.94 24.41 -9.19
CA ALA A 28 -7.70 23.27 -8.29
C ALA A 28 -8.88 22.28 -8.32
N TYR A 29 -10.11 22.80 -8.25
CA TYR A 29 -11.33 22.00 -8.35
C TYR A 29 -11.35 21.19 -9.65
N LYS A 30 -11.16 21.84 -10.80
CA LYS A 30 -11.22 21.17 -12.11
C LYS A 30 -10.11 20.13 -12.28
N LEU A 31 -8.92 20.36 -11.72
CA LEU A 31 -7.84 19.39 -11.74
C LEU A 31 -8.14 18.16 -10.88
N ILE A 32 -8.78 18.34 -9.73
CA ILE A 32 -9.19 17.23 -8.86
C ILE A 32 -10.36 16.45 -9.48
N ASP A 33 -11.35 17.16 -10.04
CA ASP A 33 -12.50 16.60 -10.75
C ASP A 33 -12.05 15.72 -11.93
N ALA A 34 -11.13 16.23 -12.76
CA ALA A 34 -10.53 15.46 -13.85
C ALA A 34 -9.70 14.27 -13.36
N ALA A 35 -8.99 14.42 -12.24
CA ALA A 35 -8.20 13.33 -11.65
C ALA A 35 -9.10 12.21 -11.09
N GLN A 36 -10.25 12.54 -10.50
CA GLN A 36 -11.22 11.59 -9.95
C GLN A 36 -11.63 10.55 -10.99
N ALA A 37 -11.94 10.97 -12.21
CA ALA A 37 -12.37 10.06 -13.28
C ALA A 37 -11.31 9.02 -13.64
N ARG A 38 -10.03 9.29 -13.37
CA ARG A 38 -8.92 8.38 -13.65
C ARG A 38 -8.50 7.54 -12.46
N TRP A 39 -8.93 7.89 -11.24
CA TRP A 39 -8.58 7.11 -10.06
C TRP A 39 -9.28 5.76 -10.08
N ARG A 40 -8.51 4.70 -9.84
CA ARG A 40 -9.08 3.37 -9.67
C ARG A 40 -9.68 3.27 -8.27
N ALA A 41 -10.99 3.06 -8.22
CA ALA A 41 -11.68 2.74 -6.98
C ALA A 41 -11.14 1.43 -6.38
N VAL A 42 -11.23 1.31 -5.05
CA VAL A 42 -10.91 0.05 -4.38
C VAL A 42 -12.00 -0.96 -4.68
N ASN A 43 -11.62 -2.15 -5.16
CA ASN A 43 -12.59 -3.18 -5.58
C ASN A 43 -13.48 -3.70 -4.43
N ALA A 44 -12.99 -3.70 -3.19
CA ALA A 44 -13.70 -4.22 -2.02
C ALA A 44 -13.59 -3.25 -0.82
N PRO A 45 -14.33 -2.12 -0.83
CA PRO A 45 -14.20 -1.08 0.19
C PRO A 45 -14.57 -1.55 1.59
N HIS A 46 -15.50 -2.51 1.71
CA HIS A 46 -15.92 -3.09 2.99
C HIS A 46 -14.79 -3.85 3.70
N LEU A 47 -13.77 -4.34 2.97
CA LEU A 47 -12.62 -5.06 3.55
C LEU A 47 -11.52 -4.11 4.05
N ILE A 48 -11.55 -2.83 3.67
CA ILE A 48 -10.51 -1.86 4.06
C ILE A 48 -10.47 -1.70 5.58
N ALA A 49 -11.61 -1.81 6.28
CA ALA A 49 -11.64 -1.76 7.73
C ALA A 49 -10.78 -2.85 8.37
N LEU A 50 -10.81 -4.07 7.82
CA LEU A 50 -10.00 -5.20 8.28
C LEU A 50 -8.51 -4.99 7.96
N VAL A 51 -8.19 -4.49 6.77
CA VAL A 51 -6.81 -4.13 6.41
C VAL A 51 -6.27 -3.06 7.35
N ARG A 52 -7.06 -2.04 7.69
CA ARG A 52 -6.68 -0.99 8.66
C ARG A 52 -6.51 -1.53 10.08
N ALA A 53 -7.25 -2.57 10.44
CA ALA A 53 -7.11 -3.27 11.72
C ALA A 53 -5.90 -4.23 11.75
N GLY A 54 -5.14 -4.37 10.66
CA GLY A 54 -3.94 -5.21 10.60
C GLY A 54 -4.18 -6.65 10.15
N ALA A 55 -5.38 -6.97 9.66
CA ALA A 55 -5.67 -8.32 9.15
C ALA A 55 -4.85 -8.63 7.88
N VAL A 56 -4.30 -9.85 7.80
CA VAL A 56 -3.44 -10.27 6.69
C VAL A 56 -4.29 -10.81 5.54
N PHE A 57 -4.04 -10.30 4.33
CA PHE A 57 -4.66 -10.79 3.11
C PHE A 57 -3.62 -11.43 2.20
N HIS A 58 -3.91 -12.62 1.67
CA HIS A 58 -3.11 -13.26 0.63
C HIS A 58 -3.93 -13.38 -0.65
N LYS A 59 -3.44 -12.80 -1.76
CA LYS A 59 -4.15 -12.76 -3.06
C LYS A 59 -5.61 -12.27 -2.95
N GLY A 60 -5.88 -11.32 -2.04
CA GLY A 60 -7.21 -10.74 -1.83
C GLY A 60 -8.14 -11.55 -0.92
N LYS A 61 -7.69 -12.66 -0.34
CA LYS A 61 -8.46 -13.44 0.65
C LYS A 61 -7.91 -13.19 2.05
N LEU A 62 -8.82 -13.01 3.01
CA LEU A 62 -8.47 -12.89 4.43
C LEU A 62 -7.86 -14.20 4.93
N LEU A 63 -6.71 -14.12 5.60
CA LEU A 63 -6.11 -15.27 6.27
C LEU A 63 -6.57 -15.33 7.73
N GLU A 64 -7.25 -16.40 8.10
CA GLU A 64 -7.66 -16.66 9.49
C GLU A 64 -6.49 -17.18 10.34
N ARG A 65 -5.48 -17.80 9.72
CA ARG A 65 -4.25 -18.30 10.38
C ARG A 65 -3.00 -17.71 9.72
N PRO A 66 -2.20 -16.88 10.43
CA PRO A 66 -1.03 -16.20 9.87
C PRO A 66 0.17 -17.10 9.48
N THR A 67 0.16 -18.40 9.80
CA THR A 67 1.34 -19.28 9.67
C THR A 67 1.62 -19.79 8.26
N ASP A 68 0.63 -19.76 7.34
CA ASP A 68 0.72 -20.42 6.03
C ASP A 68 1.61 -19.70 5.00
N ILE A 69 2.21 -18.54 5.35
CA ILE A 69 3.10 -17.78 4.45
C ILE A 69 4.56 -17.76 4.95
N THR A 70 4.89 -18.49 6.02
CA THR A 70 6.28 -18.58 6.48
C THR A 70 7.07 -19.47 5.53
N PRO A 71 8.09 -18.97 4.80
CA PRO A 71 9.03 -19.86 4.11
C PRO A 71 9.65 -20.79 5.15
N PRO A 72 9.85 -22.09 4.87
CA PRO A 72 10.43 -23.00 5.85
C PRO A 72 11.75 -22.41 6.33
N GLN A 73 11.83 -22.09 7.63
CA GLN A 73 13.09 -21.76 8.25
C GLN A 73 13.99 -23.00 8.09
N PRO A 74 15.24 -22.87 7.64
CA PRO A 74 16.17 -23.99 7.71
C PRO A 74 16.28 -24.37 9.20
N HIS A 75 15.84 -25.58 9.52
CA HIS A 75 16.07 -26.18 10.81
C HIS A 75 17.56 -26.44 10.91
N GLU A 76 18.22 -25.79 11.87
CA GLU A 76 19.57 -26.15 12.28
C GLU A 76 19.51 -27.48 13.06
N ASP A 77 19.30 -28.59 12.34
CA ASP A 77 19.45 -29.93 12.92
C ASP A 77 20.83 -30.49 12.56
N ALA A 78 21.86 -30.06 13.29
CA ALA A 78 23.14 -30.75 13.31
C ALA A 78 23.81 -30.57 14.68
N SER A 79 23.19 -31.14 15.72
CA SER A 79 23.83 -31.27 17.04
C SER A 79 23.35 -32.52 17.76
N GLN A 80 23.52 -33.71 17.18
CA GLN A 80 23.60 -34.93 17.99
C GLN A 80 24.22 -36.09 17.19
N GLN A 81 25.11 -36.84 17.86
CA GLN A 81 25.84 -38.06 17.45
C GLN A 81 27.18 -37.77 16.73
N ALA A 82 28.37 -38.18 17.21
CA ALA A 82 28.71 -39.26 18.13
C ALA A 82 29.97 -38.90 18.93
N GLY A 83 29.88 -39.03 20.25
CA GLY A 83 31.02 -39.06 21.15
C GLY A 83 30.83 -40.19 22.13
N THR A 84 31.20 -41.41 21.75
CA THR A 84 31.39 -42.56 22.65
C THR A 84 32.38 -43.55 22.01
N GLU A 85 33.63 -43.47 22.48
CA GLU A 85 34.53 -44.55 22.95
C GLU A 85 34.86 -45.74 22.03
N VAL A 86 36.16 -45.95 21.73
CA VAL A 86 36.90 -47.22 22.02
C VAL A 86 38.41 -46.89 22.19
N ALA A 87 38.99 -47.36 23.28
CA ALA A 87 40.44 -47.54 23.50
C ALA A 87 40.80 -49.02 23.37
#